data_AF-A0A2D6PV34-F1
#
_entry.id   AF-A0A2D6PV34-F1
#
_cell.length_a   1.000
_cell.length_b   1.000
_cell.length_c   1.000
_cell.angle_alpha   90.00
_cell.angle_beta   90.00
_cell.angle_gamma   90.00
#
_symmetry.space_group_name_H-M   'P 1'
#
loop_
_entity.id
_entity.type
_entity.pdbx_description
1 polymer ?
#
loop_
_entity_poly.entity_id
_entity_poly.type
_entity_poly.pdbx_seq_one_letter_code
_entity_poly.pdbx_strand_id
1 'polypeptide(L)'
;MKHILLVVALVALVPSLTAQAPAGYVTWVDKETGLTGFLPKEYRQIPLVPTEKVMRAKLIRKTPPAQLERLRARPQIHIFLFKKSGGGTTLSPASAKPGEKKKPGEGERAEQPGSYREMMEMRGEVGSFEELQKKRLSRWTLSPVKKKENRFELRPKSPMNNGRNAQRGYLILKEQGATVFGIFGVSWEPHAKSMRRRVERIARSLKLPEGDKATAAADKVERELDRIYRNKSYRHIENRKTVRKNLARGWKARDSDNYILVYHTKNTKLINRIAKNIEAMNAYYTKLFPPAREISAVSVVRICRNQGEYLQYGGRPGTGGYWHPGNEELVFYDYKQSHQDAERTGQKIRRRRSDRDSLLVLYHEAFHQFIYYAVGQVAPHDWFNEGNGDFFSGAVIPGTSRQVKRVQPSWWRIHRAKDQMEHGKGRKSLEKLLKASRATYYNRSQVSDWYAAGWSFVYFMRTSPKVAKHSQWSGLLDKYFEELKTAYGEAIELRGGGDASLGDKQMAQAQAKKKAIEAMLEGVDLPALEKEWERYIIKLRDPWPHLRKKTGR
;
A
#
# COMPACT_ATOMS: atom_id res chain seq x y z
N MET A 1 0.19 8.61 -34.32
CA MET A 1 -1.12 8.31 -33.69
C MET A 1 -1.33 9.18 -32.45
N LYS A 2 -2.22 10.18 -32.51
CA LYS A 2 -2.59 11.05 -31.38
C LYS A 2 -3.56 10.29 -30.47
N HIS A 3 -3.08 9.70 -29.36
CA HIS A 3 -3.98 9.14 -28.35
C HIS A 3 -4.70 10.30 -27.63
N ILE A 4 -5.99 10.47 -27.92
CA ILE A 4 -6.87 11.39 -27.19
C ILE A 4 -6.92 10.95 -25.72
N LEU A 5 -6.52 11.87 -24.83
CA LEU A 5 -6.39 11.65 -23.40
C LEU A 5 -7.78 11.69 -22.76
N LEU A 6 -8.48 10.55 -22.69
CA LEU A 6 -9.80 10.49 -22.03
C LEU A 6 -9.63 10.47 -20.50
N VAL A 7 -9.54 11.65 -19.88
CA VAL A 7 -9.60 11.79 -18.41
C VAL A 7 -11.06 11.79 -18.01
N VAL A 8 -11.64 10.61 -17.82
CA VAL A 8 -13.02 10.48 -17.34
C VAL A 8 -13.03 10.67 -15.82
N ALA A 9 -13.53 11.81 -15.37
CA ALA A 9 -14.04 11.94 -14.02
C ALA A 9 -15.42 11.26 -14.01
N LEU A 10 -15.56 10.14 -13.30
CA LEU A 10 -16.86 9.52 -13.00
C LEU A 10 -17.64 10.52 -12.12
N VAL A 11 -18.42 11.40 -12.75
CA VAL A 11 -19.38 12.26 -12.07
C VAL A 11 -20.71 11.50 -12.13
N ALA A 12 -21.03 10.80 -11.04
CA ALA A 12 -22.32 10.13 -10.91
C ALA A 12 -23.44 11.18 -10.84
N LEU A 13 -24.07 11.48 -11.98
CA LEU A 13 -25.37 12.15 -12.04
C LEU A 13 -26.44 11.09 -11.77
N VAL A 14 -26.79 10.86 -10.51
CA VAL A 14 -27.93 10.02 -10.12
C VAL A 14 -29.20 10.88 -10.24
N PRO A 15 -30.24 10.48 -11.00
CA PRO A 15 -31.51 11.19 -11.01
C PRO A 15 -32.08 11.21 -9.59
N SER A 16 -32.33 12.41 -9.13
CA SER A 16 -32.45 12.80 -7.73
C SER A 16 -33.89 12.72 -7.25
N LEU A 17 -34.20 11.66 -6.50
CA LEU A 17 -35.09 11.75 -5.33
C LEU A 17 -34.27 11.88 -4.04
N THR A 18 -33.04 12.40 -4.14
CA THR A 18 -32.26 12.76 -2.94
C THR A 18 -32.55 14.22 -2.64
N ALA A 19 -33.03 14.50 -1.43
CA ALA A 19 -33.18 15.85 -0.92
C ALA A 19 -31.88 16.64 -1.18
N GLN A 20 -32.01 17.87 -1.65
CA GLN A 20 -30.86 18.73 -1.94
C GLN A 20 -29.96 18.82 -0.70
N ALA A 21 -28.67 18.56 -0.88
CA ALA A 21 -27.73 18.61 0.24
C ALA A 21 -27.77 20.01 0.88
N PRO A 22 -27.83 20.11 2.22
CA PRO A 22 -27.89 21.41 2.88
C PRO A 22 -26.61 22.21 2.62
N ALA A 23 -26.67 23.53 2.82
CA ALA A 23 -25.51 24.41 2.68
C ALA A 23 -24.29 23.89 3.47
N GLY A 24 -23.13 23.85 2.82
CA GLY A 24 -21.89 23.30 3.37
C GLY A 24 -21.75 21.77 3.26
N TYR A 25 -22.73 21.06 2.71
CA TYR A 25 -22.69 19.61 2.50
C TYR A 25 -22.79 19.24 1.02
N VAL A 26 -22.46 17.98 0.73
CA VAL A 26 -22.61 17.37 -0.59
C VAL A 26 -23.20 15.97 -0.42
N THR A 27 -24.07 15.59 -1.33
CA THR A 27 -24.58 14.22 -1.41
C THR A 27 -23.43 13.26 -1.67
N TRP A 28 -23.43 12.16 -0.93
CA TRP A 28 -22.51 11.05 -1.07
C TRP A 28 -23.34 9.78 -1.22
N VAL A 29 -22.84 8.91 -2.09
CA VAL A 29 -23.39 7.59 -2.36
C VAL A 29 -22.22 6.63 -2.32
N ASP A 30 -22.31 5.60 -1.50
CA ASP A 30 -21.43 4.46 -1.55
C ASP A 30 -21.76 3.63 -2.79
N LYS A 31 -20.79 3.43 -3.67
CA LYS A 31 -21.01 2.78 -4.97
C LYS A 31 -21.24 1.28 -4.86
N GLU A 32 -20.89 0.69 -3.73
CA GLU A 32 -21.01 -0.75 -3.51
C GLU A 32 -22.33 -1.11 -2.84
N THR A 33 -22.71 -0.39 -1.78
CA THR A 33 -23.91 -0.69 -0.99
C THR A 33 -25.10 0.23 -1.30
N GLY A 34 -24.88 1.30 -2.07
CA GLY A 34 -25.86 2.35 -2.29
C GLY A 34 -26.13 3.22 -1.07
N LEU A 35 -25.43 3.02 0.06
CA LEU A 35 -25.56 3.84 1.27
C LEU A 35 -25.40 5.33 0.92
N THR A 36 -26.42 6.12 1.21
CA THR A 36 -26.43 7.56 0.90
C THR A 36 -26.29 8.40 2.16
N GLY A 37 -25.78 9.63 2.01
CA GLY A 37 -25.79 10.62 3.08
C GLY A 37 -25.18 11.95 2.67
N PHE A 38 -25.17 12.92 3.58
CA PHE A 38 -24.58 14.23 3.37
C PHE A 38 -23.22 14.32 4.02
N LEU A 39 -22.17 14.60 3.24
CA LEU A 39 -20.82 14.80 3.75
C LEU A 39 -20.43 16.28 3.75
N PRO A 40 -19.72 16.78 4.77
CA PRO A 40 -19.32 18.18 4.81
C PRO A 40 -18.27 18.50 3.71
N LYS A 41 -18.43 19.65 3.02
CA LYS A 41 -17.55 20.09 1.91
C LYS A 41 -16.11 20.35 2.36
N GLU A 42 -15.89 20.71 3.61
CA GLU A 42 -14.59 20.96 4.22
C GLU A 42 -13.82 19.67 4.56
N TYR A 43 -14.42 18.50 4.37
CA TYR A 43 -13.76 17.21 4.47
C TYR A 43 -13.40 16.67 3.08
N ARG A 44 -12.28 15.96 3.01
CA ARG A 44 -11.89 15.16 1.85
C ARG A 44 -11.97 13.69 2.19
N GLN A 45 -12.33 12.86 1.22
CA GLN A 45 -12.29 11.41 1.36
C GLN A 45 -10.87 10.92 1.11
N ILE A 46 -10.38 10.08 2.02
CA ILE A 46 -9.16 9.31 1.85
C ILE A 46 -9.60 7.94 1.35
N PRO A 47 -8.92 7.38 0.32
CA PRO A 47 -9.22 6.02 -0.12
C PRO A 47 -9.04 5.04 1.03
N LEU A 48 -9.85 4.00 1.00
CA LEU A 48 -9.67 2.84 1.86
C LEU A 48 -8.71 1.87 1.18
N VAL A 49 -8.06 1.04 1.98
CA VAL A 49 -7.22 -0.03 1.44
C VAL A 49 -8.11 -1.07 0.74
N PRO A 50 -7.64 -1.74 -0.32
CA PRO A 50 -8.43 -2.71 -1.08
C PRO A 50 -9.07 -3.83 -0.24
N THR A 51 -8.45 -4.24 0.86
CA THR A 51 -8.97 -5.31 1.75
C THR A 51 -9.91 -4.79 2.85
N GLU A 52 -10.28 -3.51 2.84
CA GLU A 52 -11.22 -2.96 3.81
C GLU A 52 -12.64 -3.40 3.48
N LYS A 53 -13.28 -4.15 4.39
CA LYS A 53 -14.64 -4.70 4.22
C LYS A 53 -15.71 -3.95 5.00
N VAL A 54 -15.33 -3.13 5.99
CA VAL A 54 -16.25 -2.57 6.99
C VAL A 54 -16.40 -1.08 6.82
N MET A 55 -15.29 -0.35 6.69
CA MET A 55 -15.37 1.09 6.43
C MET A 55 -15.89 1.32 5.00
N ARG A 56 -16.78 2.29 4.84
CA ARG A 56 -17.32 2.74 3.54
C ARG A 56 -16.80 4.11 3.16
N ALA A 57 -16.45 4.94 4.15
CA ALA A 57 -15.74 6.19 3.89
C ALA A 57 -14.85 6.58 5.07
N LYS A 58 -13.64 7.06 4.75
CA LYS A 58 -12.75 7.76 5.68
C LYS A 58 -12.60 9.21 5.23
N LEU A 59 -12.97 10.14 6.10
CA LEU A 59 -12.99 11.56 5.81
C LEU A 59 -12.03 12.29 6.74
N ILE A 60 -11.21 13.18 6.19
CA ILE A 60 -10.30 14.02 6.96
C ILE A 60 -10.56 15.48 6.60
N ARG A 61 -10.61 16.35 7.61
CA ARG A 61 -10.79 17.78 7.39
C ARG A 61 -9.63 18.34 6.55
N LYS A 62 -9.95 19.14 5.52
CA LYS A 62 -8.99 19.68 4.53
C LYS A 62 -7.96 20.60 5.20
N THR A 63 -8.42 21.45 6.13
CA THR A 63 -7.60 22.38 6.91
C THR A 63 -7.84 22.10 8.40
N PRO A 64 -6.79 22.00 9.23
CA PRO A 64 -6.94 21.96 10.67
C PRO A 64 -7.84 23.12 11.16
N PRO A 65 -8.75 22.90 12.11
CA PRO A 65 -9.39 24.01 12.82
C PRO A 65 -8.32 24.86 13.52
N ALA A 66 -8.53 26.17 13.64
CA ALA A 66 -7.62 27.09 14.35
C ALA A 66 -7.26 26.58 15.76
N GLN A 67 -8.25 26.01 16.46
CA GLN A 67 -8.07 25.43 17.81
C GLN A 67 -7.08 24.25 17.84
N LEU A 68 -6.83 23.60 16.69
CA LEU A 68 -5.98 22.42 16.57
C LEU A 68 -4.70 22.68 15.76
N GLU A 69 -4.45 23.91 15.33
CA GLU A 69 -3.26 24.25 14.52
C GLU A 69 -1.96 23.90 15.26
N ARG A 70 -1.88 24.24 16.55
CA ARG A 70 -0.73 23.92 17.42
C ARG A 70 -0.46 22.41 17.52
N LEU A 71 -1.52 21.60 17.53
CA LEU A 71 -1.44 20.15 17.59
C LEU A 71 -1.16 19.50 16.22
N ARG A 72 -1.20 20.30 15.14
CA ARG A 72 -1.13 19.85 13.74
C ARG A 72 -2.13 18.72 13.45
N ALA A 73 -3.24 18.74 14.18
CA ALA A 73 -4.16 17.64 14.28
C ALA A 73 -5.38 17.87 13.39
N ARG A 74 -5.90 16.81 12.77
CA ARG A 74 -7.04 16.92 11.85
C ARG A 74 -8.18 16.06 12.33
N PRO A 75 -9.38 16.65 12.54
CA PRO A 75 -10.56 15.86 12.85
C PRO A 75 -10.89 14.89 11.72
N GLN A 76 -11.34 13.69 12.09
CA GLN A 76 -11.65 12.61 11.16
C GLN A 76 -13.08 12.12 11.36
N ILE A 77 -13.69 11.62 10.30
CA ILE A 77 -15.02 11.01 10.29
C ILE A 77 -14.91 9.70 9.51
N HIS A 78 -15.51 8.65 10.03
CA HIS A 78 -15.50 7.31 9.45
C HIS A 78 -16.94 6.82 9.36
N ILE A 79 -17.32 6.31 8.20
CA ILE A 79 -18.62 5.67 7.96
C ILE A 79 -18.36 4.18 7.76
N PHE A 80 -19.14 3.34 8.41
CA PHE A 80 -18.99 1.89 8.36
C PHE A 80 -20.31 1.19 8.09
N LEU A 81 -20.21 -0.03 7.58
CA LEU A 81 -21.32 -0.96 7.35
C LEU A 81 -20.81 -2.39 7.45
N PHE A 82 -21.56 -3.26 8.13
CA PHE A 82 -21.35 -4.70 8.14
C PHE A 82 -22.67 -5.45 8.30
N LYS A 83 -22.69 -6.75 7.99
CA LYS A 83 -23.85 -7.63 8.21
C LYS A 83 -23.65 -8.44 9.49
N LYS A 84 -24.71 -8.63 10.26
CA LYS A 84 -24.70 -9.51 11.43
C LYS A 84 -24.49 -10.95 10.95
N SER A 85 -23.50 -11.64 11.50
CA SER A 85 -23.37 -13.09 11.30
C SER A 85 -24.61 -13.76 11.87
N GLY A 86 -25.26 -14.65 11.11
CA GLY A 86 -26.46 -15.36 11.58
C GLY A 86 -26.14 -16.19 12.82
N GLY A 87 -26.47 -15.66 14.00
CA GLY A 87 -26.23 -16.30 15.29
C GLY A 87 -26.26 -15.30 16.44
N GLY A 88 -27.43 -15.13 17.07
CA GLY A 88 -27.55 -14.49 18.38
C GLY A 88 -28.22 -13.12 18.37
N THR A 89 -29.49 -13.13 18.76
CA THR A 89 -30.33 -12.02 19.19
C THR A 89 -29.73 -11.21 20.34
N THR A 90 -30.14 -9.93 20.38
CA THR A 90 -30.12 -8.93 21.48
C THR A 90 -28.78 -8.41 22.04
N LEU A 91 -28.58 -7.10 21.82
CA LEU A 91 -27.64 -6.23 22.53
C LEU A 91 -28.03 -6.14 24.02
N SER A 92 -27.50 -7.03 24.86
CA SER A 92 -27.58 -6.88 26.32
C SER A 92 -26.32 -7.46 26.98
N PRO A 93 -25.54 -6.68 27.77
CA PRO A 93 -24.34 -7.16 28.41
C PRO A 93 -24.66 -7.68 29.82
N ALA A 94 -24.92 -8.98 29.97
CA ALA A 94 -24.93 -9.61 31.29
C ALA A 94 -24.52 -11.09 31.24
N SER A 95 -23.43 -11.39 31.96
CA SER A 95 -23.06 -12.68 32.56
C SER A 95 -23.04 -13.93 31.69
N ALA A 96 -21.86 -14.29 31.17
CA ALA A 96 -21.52 -15.67 30.84
C ALA A 96 -20.25 -16.08 31.61
N LYS A 97 -20.36 -17.14 32.42
CA LYS A 97 -19.30 -17.71 33.24
C LYS A 97 -18.22 -18.38 32.36
N PRO A 98 -16.92 -18.30 32.72
CA PRO A 98 -15.86 -18.99 32.01
C PRO A 98 -15.74 -20.43 32.54
N GLY A 99 -16.07 -21.44 31.74
CA GLY A 99 -15.80 -22.81 32.16
C GLY A 99 -16.56 -23.90 31.42
N GLU A 100 -16.44 -23.99 30.10
CA GLU A 100 -16.72 -25.27 29.43
C GLU A 100 -15.87 -25.40 28.16
N LYS A 101 -14.79 -26.17 28.24
CA LYS A 101 -14.00 -26.59 27.09
C LYS A 101 -14.75 -27.73 26.40
N LYS A 102 -15.47 -27.44 25.32
CA LYS A 102 -15.95 -28.49 24.41
C LYS A 102 -14.76 -29.17 23.74
N LYS A 103 -14.77 -30.52 23.73
CA LYS A 103 -13.82 -31.37 23.01
C LYS A 103 -13.93 -31.11 21.49
N PRO A 104 -12.81 -31.13 20.74
CA PRO A 104 -12.83 -30.98 19.29
C PRO A 104 -13.24 -32.31 18.66
N GLY A 105 -14.53 -32.49 18.40
CA GLY A 105 -15.03 -33.52 17.47
C GLY A 105 -15.12 -32.92 16.07
N GLU A 106 -14.51 -33.59 15.08
CA GLU A 106 -14.70 -33.49 13.61
C GLU A 106 -15.41 -32.23 13.09
N GLY A 107 -14.92 -31.06 13.47
CA GLY A 107 -15.41 -29.78 12.96
C GLY A 107 -14.72 -29.47 11.65
N GLU A 108 -15.50 -29.03 10.66
CA GLU A 108 -15.04 -28.36 9.45
C GLU A 108 -13.75 -27.60 9.72
N ARG A 109 -12.64 -28.04 9.12
CA ARG A 109 -11.37 -27.30 9.21
C ARG A 109 -11.67 -25.87 8.78
N ALA A 110 -11.54 -24.92 9.71
CA ALA A 110 -11.68 -23.51 9.39
C ALA A 110 -10.83 -23.21 8.15
N GLU A 111 -11.46 -22.77 7.07
CA GLU A 111 -10.80 -22.49 5.80
C GLU A 111 -9.57 -21.62 6.05
N GLN A 112 -8.39 -22.16 5.75
CA GLN A 112 -7.16 -21.41 5.86
C GLN A 112 -7.07 -20.48 4.66
N PRO A 113 -6.66 -19.20 4.84
CA PRO A 113 -6.54 -18.28 3.71
C PRO A 113 -5.51 -18.81 2.72
N GLY A 114 -5.83 -18.82 1.43
CA GLY A 114 -4.93 -19.16 0.33
C GLY A 114 -4.00 -18.00 -0.06
N SER A 115 -4.32 -16.77 0.33
CA SER A 115 -3.52 -15.58 -0.01
C SER A 115 -3.37 -14.58 1.15
N TYR A 116 -2.36 -13.68 1.04
CA TYR A 116 -2.23 -12.56 1.97
C TYR A 116 -3.45 -11.64 1.94
N ARG A 117 -4.09 -11.53 0.78
CA ARG A 117 -5.30 -10.73 0.58
C ARG A 117 -6.47 -11.32 1.34
N GLU A 118 -6.80 -12.59 1.11
CA GLU A 118 -7.85 -13.31 1.84
C GLU A 118 -7.62 -13.23 3.35
N MET A 119 -6.40 -13.50 3.82
CA MET A 119 -6.07 -13.38 5.24
C MET A 119 -6.38 -11.97 5.79
N MET A 120 -6.07 -10.91 5.03
CA MET A 120 -6.35 -9.53 5.44
C MET A 120 -7.84 -9.20 5.40
N GLU A 121 -8.55 -9.73 4.41
CA GLU A 121 -10.00 -9.59 4.27
C GLU A 121 -10.73 -10.28 5.42
N MET A 122 -10.44 -11.56 5.69
CA MET A 122 -10.96 -12.34 6.83
C MET A 122 -10.68 -11.66 8.18
N ARG A 123 -9.44 -11.16 8.39
CA ARG A 123 -9.09 -10.40 9.60
C ARG A 123 -9.85 -9.08 9.71
N GLY A 124 -10.26 -8.53 8.56
CA GLY A 124 -10.97 -7.28 8.45
C GLY A 124 -12.49 -7.38 8.64
N GLU A 125 -13.04 -8.59 8.53
CA GLU A 125 -14.47 -8.84 8.70
C GLU A 125 -14.94 -8.56 10.12
N VAL A 126 -16.18 -8.09 10.19
CA VAL A 126 -16.87 -7.75 11.43
C VAL A 126 -18.29 -8.26 11.28
N GLY A 127 -18.67 -9.22 12.12
CA GLY A 127 -20.00 -9.81 12.18
C GLY A 127 -20.87 -9.28 13.31
N SER A 128 -20.31 -8.49 14.23
CA SER A 128 -21.05 -7.93 15.37
C SER A 128 -20.50 -6.57 15.82
N PHE A 129 -21.24 -5.88 16.69
CA PHE A 129 -20.77 -4.62 17.26
C PHE A 129 -19.58 -4.82 18.21
N GLU A 130 -19.55 -5.94 18.95
CA GLU A 130 -18.44 -6.33 19.81
C GLU A 130 -17.17 -6.56 18.99
N GLU A 131 -17.29 -7.21 17.83
CA GLU A 131 -16.19 -7.34 16.90
C GLU A 131 -15.75 -6.00 16.31
N LEU A 132 -16.66 -5.10 15.96
CA LEU A 132 -16.32 -3.74 15.53
C LEU A 132 -15.50 -3.04 16.62
N GLN A 133 -15.95 -3.13 17.87
CA GLN A 133 -15.27 -2.54 19.02
C GLN A 133 -13.87 -3.14 19.20
N LYS A 134 -13.74 -4.46 19.12
CA LYS A 134 -12.47 -5.18 19.31
C LYS A 134 -11.49 -4.99 18.14
N LYS A 135 -11.95 -5.02 16.89
CA LYS A 135 -11.09 -5.01 15.69
C LYS A 135 -10.83 -3.59 15.17
N ARG A 136 -11.81 -2.69 15.22
CA ARG A 136 -11.72 -1.33 14.62
C ARG A 136 -11.62 -0.21 15.65
N LEU A 137 -12.20 -0.38 16.83
CA LEU A 137 -12.21 0.64 17.88
C LEU A 137 -11.41 0.25 19.13
N SER A 138 -10.46 -0.68 18.99
CA SER A 138 -9.71 -1.27 20.13
C SER A 138 -9.02 -0.25 21.03
N ARG A 139 -8.65 0.91 20.47
CA ARG A 139 -8.00 2.04 21.15
C ARG A 139 -8.95 2.90 21.99
N TRP A 140 -10.26 2.67 21.90
CA TRP A 140 -11.29 3.48 22.52
C TRP A 140 -12.05 2.69 23.57
N THR A 141 -12.35 3.35 24.67
CA THR A 141 -13.43 3.00 25.59
C THR A 141 -14.70 3.66 25.06
N LEU A 142 -15.76 2.87 24.93
CA LEU A 142 -17.07 3.33 24.48
C LEU A 142 -17.98 3.47 25.70
N SER A 143 -18.55 4.66 25.89
CA SER A 143 -19.50 4.92 26.98
C SER A 143 -20.86 5.26 26.38
N PRO A 144 -21.93 4.51 26.69
CA PRO A 144 -23.28 4.82 26.23
C PRO A 144 -23.69 6.24 26.64
N VAL A 145 -24.36 6.95 25.72
CA VAL A 145 -24.90 8.27 26.02
C VAL A 145 -26.25 8.09 26.73
N LYS A 146 -26.37 8.64 27.95
CA LYS A 146 -27.61 8.55 28.74
C LYS A 146 -28.83 8.96 27.90
N LYS A 147 -29.88 8.13 27.96
CA LYS A 147 -31.17 8.32 27.26
C LYS A 147 -31.08 8.40 25.74
N LYS A 148 -29.99 7.92 25.12
CA LYS A 148 -29.84 7.85 23.66
C LYS A 148 -29.27 6.51 23.25
N GLU A 149 -30.17 5.61 22.85
CA GLU A 149 -29.82 4.30 22.31
C GLU A 149 -28.87 4.42 21.11
N ASN A 150 -27.99 3.43 20.95
CA ASN A 150 -27.08 3.31 19.81
C ASN A 150 -26.13 4.52 19.64
N ARG A 151 -25.84 5.23 20.73
CA ARG A 151 -24.89 6.35 20.74
C ARG A 151 -23.85 6.21 21.84
N PHE A 152 -22.60 6.48 21.47
CA PHE A 152 -21.46 6.26 22.34
C PHE A 152 -20.50 7.43 22.31
N GLU A 153 -20.00 7.83 23.48
CA GLU A 153 -18.80 8.66 23.58
C GLU A 153 -17.56 7.78 23.51
N LEU A 154 -16.55 8.23 22.77
CA LEU A 154 -15.28 7.51 22.62
C LEU A 154 -14.21 8.26 23.39
N ARG A 155 -13.55 7.55 24.31
CA ARG A 155 -12.38 8.04 25.05
C ARG A 155 -11.18 7.13 24.78
N PRO A 156 -9.98 7.67 24.56
CA PRO A 156 -8.80 6.83 24.36
C PRO A 156 -8.52 6.02 25.62
N LYS A 157 -8.11 4.76 25.47
CA LYS A 157 -7.75 3.90 26.62
C LYS A 157 -6.44 4.32 27.31
N SER A 158 -5.57 5.07 26.63
CA SER A 158 -4.27 5.45 27.16
C SER A 158 -4.37 6.67 28.10
N PRO A 159 -3.84 6.58 29.34
CA PRO A 159 -3.89 7.67 30.32
C PRO A 159 -3.06 8.90 29.90
N MET A 160 -2.06 8.74 29.03
CA MET A 160 -1.26 9.85 28.48
C MET A 160 -2.09 10.82 27.60
N ASN A 161 -3.33 10.47 27.26
CA ASN A 161 -4.24 11.32 26.49
C ASN A 161 -5.35 11.92 27.36
N ASN A 162 -5.12 12.16 28.66
CA ASN A 162 -6.07 12.86 29.52
C ASN A 162 -5.83 14.39 29.48
N GLY A 163 -6.88 15.19 29.63
CA GLY A 163 -6.82 16.67 29.67
C GLY A 163 -7.18 17.40 28.36
N ARG A 164 -6.79 18.68 28.24
CA ARG A 164 -7.19 19.58 27.12
C ARG A 164 -6.65 19.16 25.74
N ASN A 165 -5.63 18.31 25.69
CA ASN A 165 -5.09 17.73 24.46
C ASN A 165 -5.58 16.30 24.20
N ALA A 166 -6.55 15.84 24.98
CA ALA A 166 -7.13 14.53 24.83
C ALA A 166 -7.88 14.38 23.50
N GLN A 167 -7.81 13.19 22.93
CA GLN A 167 -8.75 12.83 21.86
C GLN A 167 -10.13 12.50 22.45
N ARG A 168 -11.16 12.83 21.69
CA ARG A 168 -12.57 12.52 21.95
C ARG A 168 -13.23 12.08 20.66
N GLY A 169 -14.16 11.15 20.77
CA GLY A 169 -15.00 10.78 19.64
C GLY A 169 -16.45 10.60 20.01
N TYR A 170 -17.26 10.44 18.97
CA TYR A 170 -18.69 10.19 19.07
C TYR A 170 -19.09 9.20 17.99
N LEU A 171 -19.81 8.15 18.35
CA LEU A 171 -20.26 7.09 17.45
C LEU A 171 -21.79 6.96 17.53
N ILE A 172 -22.40 6.76 16.37
CA ILE A 172 -23.83 6.50 16.22
C ILE A 172 -23.97 5.24 15.35
N LEU A 173 -24.69 4.26 15.87
CA LEU A 173 -25.10 3.04 15.16
C LEU A 173 -26.52 3.20 14.63
N LYS A 174 -26.79 2.50 13.54
CA LYS A 174 -28.10 2.24 12.97
C LYS A 174 -28.16 0.79 12.55
N GLU A 175 -29.35 0.23 12.61
CA GLU A 175 -29.62 -1.13 12.18
C GLU A 175 -30.79 -1.11 11.19
N GLN A 176 -30.70 -1.94 10.16
CA GLN A 176 -31.76 -2.17 9.18
C GLN A 176 -31.71 -3.65 8.77
N GLY A 177 -32.64 -4.44 9.31
CA GLY A 177 -32.59 -5.91 9.21
C GLY A 177 -31.29 -6.46 9.80
N ALA A 178 -30.61 -7.33 9.05
CA ALA A 178 -29.31 -7.88 9.42
C ALA A 178 -28.13 -6.89 9.20
N THR A 179 -28.36 -5.71 8.63
CA THR A 179 -27.28 -4.76 8.33
C THR A 179 -27.11 -3.74 9.46
N VAL A 180 -25.88 -3.63 9.97
CA VAL A 180 -25.47 -2.59 10.90
C VAL A 180 -24.62 -1.57 10.16
N PHE A 181 -24.95 -0.30 10.29
CA PHE A 181 -24.19 0.78 9.68
C PHE A 181 -24.14 1.98 10.61
N GLY A 182 -23.21 2.88 10.37
CA GLY A 182 -23.07 4.01 11.26
C GLY A 182 -21.93 4.91 10.92
N ILE A 183 -21.63 5.77 11.88
CA ILE A 183 -20.63 6.80 11.75
C ILE A 183 -19.96 7.05 13.08
N PHE A 184 -18.66 7.26 13.05
CA PHE A 184 -17.96 7.86 14.17
C PHE A 184 -17.03 8.97 13.73
N GLY A 185 -16.94 9.99 14.58
CA GLY A 185 -16.03 11.11 14.39
C GLY A 185 -15.06 11.19 15.55
N VAL A 186 -13.79 11.49 15.25
CA VAL A 186 -12.74 11.67 16.25
C VAL A 186 -12.06 13.01 16.06
N SER A 187 -11.81 13.69 17.17
CA SER A 187 -11.16 14.99 17.22
C SER A 187 -10.43 15.14 18.56
N TRP A 188 -9.82 16.29 18.79
CA TRP A 188 -9.28 16.69 20.09
C TRP A 188 -10.32 17.48 20.87
N GLU A 189 -10.19 17.46 22.21
CA GLU A 189 -11.09 18.09 23.18
C GLU A 189 -11.57 19.49 22.76
N PRO A 190 -10.72 20.43 22.32
CA PRO A 190 -11.15 21.78 21.95
C PRO A 190 -12.14 21.83 20.77
N HIS A 191 -12.25 20.74 20.01
CA HIS A 191 -13.12 20.63 18.85
C HIS A 191 -14.12 19.46 18.97
N ALA A 192 -14.21 18.80 20.13
CA ALA A 192 -15.05 17.61 20.34
C ALA A 192 -16.54 17.91 20.17
N LYS A 193 -17.04 19.02 20.74
CA LYS A 193 -18.45 19.44 20.63
C LYS A 193 -18.86 19.71 19.17
N SER A 194 -18.00 20.37 18.41
CA SER A 194 -18.20 20.61 16.97
C SER A 194 -18.22 19.29 16.20
N MET A 195 -17.28 18.38 16.48
CA MET A 195 -17.25 17.06 15.86
C MET A 195 -18.53 16.27 16.13
N ARG A 196 -19.00 16.21 17.39
CA ARG A 196 -20.24 15.55 17.77
C ARG A 196 -21.44 16.05 16.96
N ARG A 197 -21.64 17.37 16.88
CA ARG A 197 -22.73 17.97 16.09
C ARG A 197 -22.69 17.55 14.61
N ARG A 198 -21.48 17.42 14.05
CA ARG A 198 -21.27 16.97 12.66
C ARG A 198 -21.62 15.50 12.49
N VAL A 199 -21.15 14.64 13.38
CA VAL A 199 -21.48 13.21 13.38
C VAL A 199 -23.00 13.02 13.47
N GLU A 200 -23.67 13.73 14.38
CA GLU A 200 -25.13 13.69 14.53
C GLU A 200 -25.85 14.14 13.25
N ARG A 201 -25.38 15.19 12.58
CA ARG A 201 -25.99 15.66 11.33
C ARG A 201 -25.81 14.66 10.19
N ILE A 202 -24.60 14.12 10.01
CA ILE A 202 -24.35 13.12 8.96
C ILE A 202 -25.17 11.86 9.24
N ALA A 203 -25.19 11.38 10.49
CA ALA A 203 -25.99 10.23 10.89
C ALA A 203 -27.47 10.40 10.55
N ARG A 204 -28.07 11.58 10.76
CA ARG A 204 -29.47 11.84 10.36
C ARG A 204 -29.70 11.66 8.86
N SER A 205 -28.72 12.04 8.03
CA SER A 205 -28.80 11.89 6.58
C SER A 205 -28.45 10.50 6.06
N LEU A 206 -27.80 9.64 6.86
CA LEU A 206 -27.38 8.31 6.41
C LEU A 206 -28.59 7.38 6.22
N LYS A 207 -28.75 6.85 5.00
CA LYS A 207 -29.85 5.96 4.61
C LYS A 207 -29.34 4.83 3.72
N LEU A 208 -29.72 3.59 4.04
CA LEU A 208 -29.57 2.47 3.13
C LEU A 208 -30.74 2.44 2.14
N PRO A 209 -30.49 2.14 0.86
CA PRO A 209 -31.55 1.91 -0.10
C PRO A 209 -32.35 0.65 0.27
N GLU A 210 -33.66 0.70 0.07
CA GLU A 210 -34.57 -0.44 0.24
C GLU A 210 -34.85 -1.10 -1.11
N GLY A 211 -34.92 -2.43 -1.13
CA GLY A 211 -35.30 -3.24 -2.29
C GLY A 211 -34.48 -2.94 -3.55
N ASP A 212 -35.17 -2.86 -4.69
CA ASP A 212 -34.60 -2.76 -6.05
C ASP A 212 -33.75 -1.50 -6.29
N LYS A 213 -33.89 -0.47 -5.45
CA LYS A 213 -33.12 0.79 -5.58
C LYS A 213 -31.62 0.58 -5.32
N ALA A 214 -31.26 -0.39 -4.48
CA ALA A 214 -29.87 -0.72 -4.21
C ALA A 214 -29.21 -1.33 -5.46
N THR A 215 -29.90 -2.29 -6.07
CA THR A 215 -29.50 -2.99 -7.29
C THR A 215 -29.34 -2.01 -8.45
N ALA A 216 -30.33 -1.13 -8.66
CA ALA A 216 -30.29 -0.13 -9.74
C ALA A 216 -29.08 0.83 -9.68
N ALA A 217 -28.63 1.19 -8.47
CA ALA A 217 -27.45 2.03 -8.28
C ALA A 217 -26.16 1.30 -8.64
N ALA A 218 -26.03 0.03 -8.23
CA ALA A 218 -24.90 -0.83 -8.57
C ALA A 218 -24.84 -1.07 -10.09
N ASP A 219 -25.97 -1.42 -10.72
CA ASP A 219 -26.07 -1.67 -12.16
C ASP A 219 -25.69 -0.45 -12.99
N LYS A 220 -26.03 0.76 -12.50
CA LYS A 220 -25.64 2.00 -13.16
C LYS A 220 -24.13 2.20 -13.17
N VAL A 221 -23.46 1.95 -12.04
CA VAL A 221 -21.99 2.02 -11.95
C VAL A 221 -21.38 0.99 -12.89
N GLU A 222 -21.92 -0.22 -12.93
CA GLU A 222 -21.43 -1.29 -13.81
C GLU A 222 -21.56 -0.90 -15.29
N ARG A 223 -22.73 -0.44 -15.73
CA ARG A 223 -22.95 0.05 -17.10
C ARG A 223 -22.01 1.20 -17.50
N GLU A 224 -21.70 2.10 -16.58
CA GLU A 224 -20.75 3.19 -16.85
C GLU A 224 -19.33 2.65 -17.03
N LEU A 225 -18.92 1.66 -16.23
CA LEU A 225 -17.64 1.00 -16.34
C LEU A 225 -17.55 0.15 -17.62
N ASP A 226 -18.60 -0.59 -17.97
CA ASP A 226 -18.71 -1.30 -19.25
C ASP A 226 -18.53 -0.35 -20.43
N ARG A 227 -19.15 0.82 -20.38
CA ARG A 227 -18.99 1.83 -21.43
C ARG A 227 -17.55 2.33 -21.56
N ILE A 228 -16.81 2.46 -20.45
CA ILE A 228 -15.39 2.86 -20.47
C ILE A 228 -14.54 1.81 -21.20
N TYR A 229 -14.87 0.52 -21.04
CA TYR A 229 -14.06 -0.59 -21.54
C TYR A 229 -14.57 -1.25 -22.83
N ARG A 230 -15.79 -0.95 -23.30
CA ARG A 230 -16.46 -1.59 -24.45
C ARG A 230 -15.58 -1.81 -25.67
N ASN A 231 -14.71 -0.85 -26.00
CA ASN A 231 -13.83 -0.88 -27.18
C ASN A 231 -12.35 -0.80 -26.77
N LYS A 232 -11.97 -1.34 -25.62
CA LYS A 232 -10.61 -1.32 -25.10
C LYS A 232 -10.05 -2.73 -25.01
N SER A 233 -8.87 -2.94 -25.58
CA SER A 233 -8.12 -4.21 -25.53
C SER A 233 -7.24 -4.31 -24.28
N TYR A 234 -7.68 -3.76 -23.14
CA TYR A 234 -6.89 -3.86 -21.91
C TYR A 234 -7.02 -5.26 -21.31
N ARG A 235 -5.93 -5.78 -20.76
CA ARG A 235 -5.96 -7.04 -20.02
C ARG A 235 -6.73 -6.88 -18.72
N HIS A 236 -7.44 -7.93 -18.31
CA HIS A 236 -8.11 -8.07 -17.00
C HIS A 236 -9.06 -6.89 -16.66
N ILE A 237 -10.00 -6.61 -17.56
CA ILE A 237 -10.96 -5.51 -17.44
C ILE A 237 -11.73 -5.55 -16.11
N GLU A 238 -12.19 -6.71 -15.67
CA GLU A 238 -12.96 -6.86 -14.43
C GLU A 238 -12.20 -6.40 -13.17
N ASN A 239 -10.90 -6.69 -13.10
CA ASN A 239 -10.03 -6.18 -12.03
C ASN A 239 -9.93 -4.65 -12.10
N ARG A 240 -9.82 -4.06 -13.29
CA ARG A 240 -9.76 -2.61 -13.49
C ARG A 240 -11.08 -1.93 -13.11
N LYS A 241 -12.22 -2.55 -13.45
CA LYS A 241 -13.55 -2.09 -13.02
C LYS A 241 -13.66 -2.06 -11.51
N THR A 242 -13.23 -3.13 -10.83
CA THR A 242 -13.22 -3.22 -9.37
C THR A 242 -12.40 -2.08 -8.74
N VAL A 243 -11.21 -1.80 -9.28
CA VAL A 243 -10.38 -0.67 -8.82
C VAL A 243 -11.09 0.68 -9.02
N ARG A 244 -11.76 0.89 -10.17
CA ARG A 244 -12.50 2.13 -10.47
C ARG A 244 -13.75 2.29 -9.61
N LYS A 245 -14.46 1.21 -9.31
CA LYS A 245 -15.62 1.19 -8.41
C LYS A 245 -15.22 1.71 -7.03
N ASN A 246 -14.04 1.33 -6.55
CA ASN A 246 -13.53 1.68 -5.23
C ASN A 246 -12.79 3.04 -5.15
N LEU A 247 -12.83 3.85 -6.22
CA LEU A 247 -12.23 5.19 -6.18
C LEU A 247 -12.99 6.13 -5.23
N ALA A 248 -12.25 6.65 -4.25
CA ALA A 248 -12.72 7.72 -3.38
C ALA A 248 -13.01 9.02 -4.16
N ARG A 249 -13.91 9.85 -3.62
CA ARG A 249 -14.28 11.12 -4.24
C ARG A 249 -13.07 12.02 -4.50
N GLY A 250 -12.93 12.48 -5.75
CA GLY A 250 -11.85 13.35 -6.19
C GLY A 250 -10.59 12.62 -6.68
N TRP A 251 -10.55 11.30 -6.53
CA TRP A 251 -9.51 10.47 -7.14
C TRP A 251 -9.86 10.13 -8.59
N LYS A 252 -8.83 9.97 -9.41
CA LYS A 252 -8.92 9.64 -10.82
C LYS A 252 -8.21 8.32 -11.08
N ALA A 253 -8.57 7.66 -12.18
CA ALA A 253 -7.85 6.49 -12.69
C ALA A 253 -7.35 6.73 -14.11
N ARG A 254 -6.21 6.11 -14.44
CA ARG A 254 -5.65 6.04 -15.78
C ARG A 254 -5.14 4.63 -16.03
N ASP A 255 -5.58 4.03 -17.13
CA ASP A 255 -5.08 2.74 -17.58
C ASP A 255 -3.78 2.88 -18.39
N SER A 256 -2.95 1.85 -18.30
CA SER A 256 -1.94 1.45 -19.27
C SER A 256 -2.06 -0.06 -19.51
N ASP A 257 -1.20 -0.64 -20.34
CA ASP A 257 -1.32 -2.02 -20.81
C ASP A 257 -1.35 -3.03 -19.66
N ASN A 258 -0.42 -2.91 -18.70
CA ASN A 258 -0.28 -3.82 -17.55
C ASN A 258 -0.71 -3.20 -16.21
N TYR A 259 -0.96 -1.89 -16.16
CA TYR A 259 -1.22 -1.18 -14.90
C TYR A 259 -2.51 -0.35 -14.93
N ILE A 260 -3.03 -0.09 -13.72
CA ILE A 260 -4.00 0.96 -13.46
C ILE A 260 -3.46 1.93 -12.41
N LEU A 261 -3.34 3.19 -12.80
CA LEU A 261 -2.86 4.26 -11.94
C LEU A 261 -4.06 4.94 -11.29
N VAL A 262 -4.15 4.93 -9.97
CA VAL A 262 -5.15 5.66 -9.18
C VAL A 262 -4.50 6.84 -8.47
N TYR A 263 -4.97 8.05 -8.71
CA TYR A 263 -4.23 9.24 -8.31
C TYR A 263 -5.11 10.42 -7.87
N HIS A 264 -4.53 11.25 -7.00
CA HIS A 264 -5.14 12.51 -6.54
C HIS A 264 -4.25 13.74 -6.75
N THR A 265 -2.99 13.55 -7.19
CA THR A 265 -2.17 14.68 -7.62
C THR A 265 -2.80 15.38 -8.84
N LYS A 266 -2.63 16.71 -8.91
CA LYS A 266 -3.00 17.51 -10.08
C LYS A 266 -1.89 17.55 -11.14
N ASN A 267 -0.72 16.97 -10.86
CA ASN A 267 0.44 16.95 -11.75
C ASN A 267 0.24 15.93 -12.89
N THR A 268 -0.53 16.32 -13.91
CA THR A 268 -0.83 15.47 -15.07
C THR A 268 0.42 15.09 -15.86
N LYS A 269 1.44 15.95 -15.90
CA LYS A 269 2.74 15.66 -16.53
C LYS A 269 3.43 14.47 -15.85
N LEU A 270 3.45 14.45 -14.51
CA LEU A 270 3.97 13.32 -13.75
C LEU A 270 3.17 12.04 -14.02
N ILE A 271 1.83 12.10 -14.00
CA ILE A 271 0.98 10.92 -14.27
C ILE A 271 1.22 10.35 -15.68
N ASN A 272 1.31 11.20 -16.70
CA ASN A 272 1.62 10.77 -18.07
C ASN A 272 3.00 10.09 -18.13
N ARG A 273 3.98 10.66 -17.42
CA ARG A 273 5.33 10.10 -17.37
C ARG A 273 5.39 8.78 -16.63
N ILE A 274 4.68 8.63 -15.50
CA ILE A 274 4.57 7.37 -14.76
C ILE A 274 3.95 6.30 -15.66
N ALA A 275 2.80 6.58 -16.28
CA ALA A 275 2.10 5.61 -17.13
C ALA A 275 2.96 5.11 -18.30
N LYS A 276 3.81 5.98 -18.86
CA LYS A 276 4.77 5.58 -19.90
C LYS A 276 5.95 4.78 -19.31
N ASN A 277 6.56 5.30 -18.25
CA ASN A 277 7.80 4.76 -17.73
C ASN A 277 7.60 3.41 -17.04
N ILE A 278 6.45 3.18 -16.41
CA ILE A 278 6.18 1.92 -15.72
C ILE A 278 6.06 0.75 -16.71
N GLU A 279 5.53 0.97 -17.91
CA GLU A 279 5.51 -0.04 -18.97
C GLU A 279 6.92 -0.31 -19.54
N ALA A 280 7.72 0.75 -19.70
CA ALA A 280 9.12 0.61 -20.09
C ALA A 280 9.93 -0.19 -19.06
N MET A 281 9.67 0.04 -17.77
CA MET A 281 10.27 -0.73 -16.69
C MET A 281 9.76 -2.16 -16.66
N ASN A 282 8.45 -2.40 -16.83
CA ASN A 282 7.87 -3.74 -16.92
C ASN A 282 8.55 -4.58 -18.00
N ALA A 283 8.63 -4.05 -19.23
CA ALA A 283 9.33 -4.72 -20.32
C ALA A 283 10.82 -4.97 -20.03
N TYR A 284 11.47 -4.07 -19.28
CA TYR A 284 12.86 -4.26 -18.85
C TYR A 284 13.00 -5.32 -17.76
N TYR A 285 12.06 -5.38 -16.81
CA TYR A 285 12.02 -6.42 -15.79
C TYR A 285 11.76 -7.78 -16.40
N THR A 286 10.79 -7.92 -17.31
CA THR A 286 10.47 -9.19 -17.99
C THR A 286 11.67 -9.80 -18.71
N LYS A 287 12.53 -8.96 -19.31
CA LYS A 287 13.77 -9.43 -19.94
C LYS A 287 14.79 -9.98 -18.94
N LEU A 288 14.86 -9.40 -17.75
CA LEU A 288 15.82 -9.78 -16.71
C LEU A 288 15.29 -10.86 -15.77
N PHE A 289 13.98 -10.99 -15.66
CA PHE A 289 13.30 -11.91 -14.76
C PHE A 289 12.07 -12.47 -15.48
N PRO A 290 12.27 -13.39 -16.43
CA PRO A 290 11.16 -14.04 -17.14
C PRO A 290 10.18 -14.67 -16.14
N PRO A 291 8.91 -14.25 -16.12
CA PRO A 291 7.91 -14.80 -15.22
C PRO A 291 7.75 -16.32 -15.38
N ALA A 292 7.47 -17.04 -14.29
CA ALA A 292 7.20 -18.48 -14.34
C ALA A 292 5.97 -18.81 -15.21
N ARG A 293 5.03 -17.88 -15.26
CA ARG A 293 3.77 -17.94 -15.99
C ARG A 293 3.33 -16.53 -16.36
N GLU A 294 2.35 -16.41 -17.25
CA GLU A 294 1.76 -15.11 -17.56
C GLU A 294 1.25 -14.42 -16.29
N ILE A 295 1.61 -13.14 -16.13
CA ILE A 295 1.13 -12.33 -15.01
C ILE A 295 -0.30 -11.88 -15.33
N SER A 296 -1.26 -12.51 -14.67
CA SER A 296 -2.69 -12.22 -14.83
C SER A 296 -3.22 -11.10 -13.92
N ALA A 297 -2.37 -10.56 -13.04
CA ALA A 297 -2.76 -9.49 -12.12
C ALA A 297 -2.68 -8.12 -12.81
N VAL A 298 -3.71 -7.29 -12.65
CA VAL A 298 -3.60 -5.86 -12.95
C VAL A 298 -2.83 -5.20 -11.84
N SER A 299 -1.65 -4.69 -12.15
CA SER A 299 -0.83 -4.01 -11.17
C SER A 299 -1.40 -2.62 -10.85
N VAL A 300 -1.84 -2.42 -9.60
CA VAL A 300 -2.40 -1.15 -9.13
C VAL A 300 -1.29 -0.23 -8.61
N VAL A 301 -1.32 1.03 -9.06
CA VAL A 301 -0.35 2.06 -8.67
C VAL A 301 -1.09 3.27 -8.11
N ARG A 302 -0.95 3.52 -6.81
CA ARG A 302 -1.59 4.62 -6.10
C ARG A 302 -0.64 5.80 -5.90
N ILE A 303 -1.04 6.96 -6.42
CA ILE A 303 -0.28 8.20 -6.30
C ILE A 303 -1.05 9.22 -5.47
N CYS A 304 -0.70 9.31 -4.19
CA CYS A 304 -1.18 10.33 -3.28
C CYS A 304 -0.73 11.72 -3.73
N ARG A 305 -1.55 12.75 -3.47
CA ARG A 305 -1.25 14.13 -3.86
C ARG A 305 0.04 14.64 -3.20
N ASN A 306 0.31 14.27 -1.96
CA ASN A 306 1.48 14.73 -1.22
C ASN A 306 1.79 13.77 -0.05
N GLN A 307 2.92 14.01 0.63
CA GLN A 307 3.36 13.21 1.77
C GLN A 307 2.30 13.14 2.89
N GLY A 308 1.60 14.24 3.16
CA GLY A 308 0.56 14.26 4.20
C GLY A 308 -0.62 13.33 3.88
N GLU A 309 -1.02 13.24 2.63
CA GLU A 309 -2.05 12.30 2.19
C GLU A 309 -1.56 10.85 2.18
N TYR A 310 -0.31 10.63 1.79
CA TYR A 310 0.34 9.32 1.88
C TYR A 310 0.34 8.76 3.31
N LEU A 311 0.73 9.59 4.29
CA LEU A 311 0.68 9.21 5.71
C LEU A 311 -0.76 8.96 6.20
N GLN A 312 -1.74 9.71 5.69
CA GLN A 312 -3.15 9.52 6.03
C GLN A 312 -3.75 8.24 5.45
N TYR A 313 -3.27 7.82 4.27
CA TYR A 313 -3.68 6.59 3.63
C TYR A 313 -3.18 5.37 4.41
N GLY A 314 -1.90 5.36 4.77
CA GLY A 314 -1.27 4.25 5.51
C GLY A 314 0.25 4.24 5.44
N GLY A 315 0.85 5.18 4.72
CA GLY A 315 2.29 5.32 4.58
C GLY A 315 3.00 5.51 5.91
N ARG A 316 4.16 4.85 6.07
CA ARG A 316 5.00 5.00 7.26
C ARG A 316 5.80 6.30 7.18
N PRO A 317 5.93 7.05 8.30
CA PRO A 317 6.86 8.19 8.33
C PRO A 317 8.28 7.76 7.98
N GLY A 318 8.95 8.56 7.15
CA GLY A 318 10.32 8.31 6.72
C GLY A 318 10.48 7.48 5.44
N THR A 319 9.40 6.92 4.89
CA THR A 319 9.45 6.18 3.61
C THR A 319 8.91 7.01 2.43
N GLY A 320 9.33 6.66 1.21
CA GLY A 320 8.90 7.31 -0.02
C GLY A 320 7.69 6.65 -0.69
N GLY A 321 7.55 5.34 -0.50
CA GLY A 321 6.44 4.53 -0.95
C GLY A 321 6.48 3.16 -0.27
N TYR A 322 5.61 2.26 -0.74
CA TYR A 322 5.64 0.83 -0.44
C TYR A 322 4.84 0.04 -1.48
N TRP A 323 5.28 -1.17 -1.79
CA TRP A 323 4.46 -2.26 -2.31
C TRP A 323 3.84 -3.07 -1.15
N HIS A 324 2.56 -3.42 -1.24
CA HIS A 324 1.89 -4.24 -0.22
C HIS A 324 1.24 -5.49 -0.83
N PRO A 325 1.77 -6.71 -0.60
CA PRO A 325 1.28 -7.92 -1.27
C PRO A 325 -0.17 -8.25 -0.92
N GLY A 326 -0.63 -8.03 0.32
CA GLY A 326 -2.03 -8.30 0.68
C GLY A 326 -3.06 -7.29 0.15
N ASN A 327 -2.65 -6.04 -0.14
CA ASN A 327 -3.54 -5.05 -0.77
C ASN A 327 -3.34 -5.00 -2.29
N GLU A 328 -2.33 -5.72 -2.80
CA GLU A 328 -1.95 -5.79 -4.20
C GLU A 328 -1.78 -4.42 -4.87
N GLU A 329 -1.26 -3.44 -4.12
CA GLU A 329 -1.03 -2.09 -4.62
C GLU A 329 0.35 -1.54 -4.23
N LEU A 330 0.89 -0.76 -5.16
CA LEU A 330 2.05 0.08 -4.96
C LEU A 330 1.56 1.48 -4.58
N VAL A 331 2.06 2.07 -3.50
CA VAL A 331 1.62 3.37 -3.00
C VAL A 331 2.80 4.33 -2.82
N PHE A 332 2.71 5.53 -3.38
CA PHE A 332 3.65 6.62 -3.14
C PHE A 332 2.97 7.98 -3.33
N TYR A 333 3.75 9.06 -3.34
CA TYR A 333 3.21 10.42 -3.48
C TYR A 333 3.98 11.29 -4.46
N ASP A 334 3.32 12.39 -4.86
CA ASP A 334 3.96 13.46 -5.62
C ASP A 334 4.90 14.29 -4.71
N TYR A 335 6.19 14.09 -4.95
CA TYR A 335 7.26 14.75 -4.20
C TYR A 335 7.34 16.24 -4.49
N LYS A 336 7.06 16.65 -5.73
CA LYS A 336 7.04 18.06 -6.15
C LYS A 336 5.90 18.81 -5.47
N GLN A 337 4.70 18.23 -5.45
CA GLN A 337 3.57 18.83 -4.75
C GLN A 337 3.83 18.94 -3.23
N SER A 338 4.51 17.94 -2.64
CA SER A 338 4.91 17.99 -1.23
C SER A 338 5.89 19.14 -0.94
N HIS A 339 6.80 19.42 -1.88
CA HIS A 339 7.72 20.55 -1.81
C HIS A 339 6.98 21.90 -1.87
N GLN A 340 6.09 22.05 -2.85
CA GLN A 340 5.27 23.27 -3.01
C GLN A 340 4.37 23.52 -1.80
N ASP A 341 3.81 22.47 -1.20
CA ASP A 341 3.01 22.59 0.02
C ASP A 341 3.85 23.07 1.22
N ALA A 342 5.09 22.59 1.33
CA ALA A 342 6.02 23.01 2.37
C ALA A 342 6.47 24.47 2.19
N GLU A 343 6.79 24.90 0.96
CA GLU A 343 7.11 26.30 0.64
C GLU A 343 5.96 27.25 1.02
N ARG A 344 4.73 26.93 0.60
CA ARG A 344 3.53 27.74 0.92
C ARG A 344 3.28 27.84 2.42
N THR A 345 3.70 26.85 3.21
CA THR A 345 3.48 26.82 4.66
C THR A 345 4.71 27.25 5.47
N GLY A 346 5.76 27.75 4.81
CA GLY A 346 7.00 28.18 5.48
C GLY A 346 7.76 27.03 6.15
N GLN A 347 7.49 25.77 5.80
CA GLN A 347 8.20 24.62 6.37
C GLN A 347 9.62 24.54 5.80
N LYS A 348 10.63 24.46 6.68
CA LYS A 348 12.04 24.28 6.26
C LYS A 348 12.20 22.99 5.45
N ILE A 349 12.72 23.12 4.24
CA ILE A 349 12.98 21.99 3.34
C ILE A 349 14.49 21.79 3.22
N ARG A 350 14.97 20.61 3.63
CA ARG A 350 16.41 20.27 3.56
C ARG A 350 16.96 20.15 2.15
N ARG A 351 16.13 19.75 1.18
CA ARG A 351 16.51 19.56 -0.23
C ARG A 351 15.30 19.76 -1.13
N ARG A 352 15.51 20.39 -2.29
CA ARG A 352 14.52 20.48 -3.35
C ARG A 352 14.04 19.08 -3.76
N ARG A 353 12.73 18.88 -3.82
CA ARG A 353 12.10 17.63 -4.28
C ARG A 353 11.42 17.85 -5.62
N SER A 354 11.43 16.84 -6.48
CA SER A 354 10.92 16.94 -7.85
C SER A 354 10.23 15.65 -8.31
N ASP A 355 9.67 15.68 -9.52
CA ASP A 355 9.12 14.49 -10.18
C ASP A 355 10.13 13.34 -10.26
N ARG A 356 11.44 13.64 -10.29
CA ARG A 356 12.49 12.60 -10.29
C ARG A 356 12.43 11.74 -9.03
N ASP A 357 12.13 12.33 -7.87
CA ASP A 357 12.03 11.59 -6.61
C ASP A 357 10.83 10.65 -6.60
N SER A 358 9.70 11.08 -7.16
CA SER A 358 8.55 10.20 -7.37
C SER A 358 8.87 9.05 -8.32
N LEU A 359 9.66 9.28 -9.37
CA LEU A 359 10.07 8.23 -10.31
C LEU A 359 11.09 7.25 -9.71
N LEU A 360 11.99 7.71 -8.85
CA LEU A 360 12.91 6.84 -8.10
C LEU A 360 12.14 5.83 -7.25
N VAL A 361 11.14 6.31 -6.49
CA VAL A 361 10.26 5.44 -5.71
C VAL A 361 9.45 4.53 -6.62
N LEU A 362 8.91 5.04 -7.73
CA LEU A 362 8.17 4.23 -8.69
C LEU A 362 9.00 3.03 -9.16
N TYR A 363 10.23 3.24 -9.63
CA TYR A 363 11.03 2.15 -10.20
C TYR A 363 11.49 1.14 -9.14
N HIS A 364 11.69 1.59 -7.91
CA HIS A 364 12.01 0.72 -6.79
C HIS A 364 10.81 -0.17 -6.42
N GLU A 365 9.67 0.45 -6.12
CA GLU A 365 8.48 -0.28 -5.66
C GLU A 365 7.79 -1.08 -6.78
N ALA A 366 7.89 -0.63 -8.04
CA ALA A 366 7.34 -1.37 -9.18
C ALA A 366 8.10 -2.66 -9.44
N PHE A 367 9.40 -2.72 -9.09
CA PHE A 367 10.13 -3.97 -9.12
C PHE A 367 9.60 -4.96 -8.09
N HIS A 368 9.32 -4.53 -6.85
CA HIS A 368 8.72 -5.41 -5.84
C HIS A 368 7.37 -5.98 -6.26
N GLN A 369 6.52 -5.14 -6.87
CA GLN A 369 5.24 -5.58 -7.44
C GLN A 369 5.45 -6.60 -8.56
N PHE A 370 6.36 -6.31 -9.51
CA PHE A 370 6.64 -7.19 -10.63
C PHE A 370 7.19 -8.55 -10.18
N ILE A 371 8.25 -8.54 -9.36
CA ILE A 371 8.97 -9.76 -8.97
C ILE A 371 8.10 -10.69 -8.12
N TYR A 372 7.19 -10.11 -7.32
CA TYR A 372 6.20 -10.86 -6.57
C TYR A 372 5.36 -11.75 -7.49
N TYR A 373 4.82 -11.20 -8.59
CA TYR A 373 4.05 -12.00 -9.53
C TYR A 373 4.91 -12.89 -10.41
N ALA A 374 6.12 -12.45 -10.79
CA ALA A 374 7.03 -13.22 -11.65
C ALA A 374 7.48 -14.56 -11.03
N VAL A 375 7.63 -14.62 -9.70
CA VAL A 375 8.02 -15.84 -8.95
C VAL A 375 6.80 -16.69 -8.53
N GLY A 376 5.58 -16.17 -8.69
CA GLY A 376 4.36 -16.89 -8.26
C GLY A 376 3.84 -16.46 -6.89
N GLN A 377 3.78 -15.14 -6.63
CA GLN A 377 3.28 -14.53 -5.39
C GLN A 377 4.18 -14.75 -4.16
N VAL A 378 5.49 -14.76 -4.40
CA VAL A 378 6.54 -14.89 -3.37
C VAL A 378 7.58 -13.80 -3.53
N ALA A 379 8.06 -13.27 -2.40
CA ALA A 379 9.17 -12.32 -2.39
C ALA A 379 10.52 -13.06 -2.29
N PRO A 380 11.54 -12.70 -3.10
CA PRO A 380 12.92 -13.20 -2.94
C PRO A 380 13.56 -12.88 -1.59
N HIS A 381 14.82 -13.26 -1.39
CA HIS A 381 15.60 -12.77 -0.24
C HIS A 381 15.72 -11.24 -0.27
N ASP A 382 15.76 -10.61 0.91
CA ASP A 382 15.70 -9.15 1.01
C ASP A 382 16.90 -8.46 0.34
N TRP A 383 18.11 -9.05 0.37
CA TRP A 383 19.27 -8.50 -0.36
C TRP A 383 19.03 -8.43 -1.88
N PHE A 384 18.38 -9.46 -2.44
CA PHE A 384 18.07 -9.53 -3.85
C PHE A 384 16.90 -8.61 -4.20
N ASN A 385 15.85 -8.66 -3.39
CA ASN A 385 14.62 -7.90 -3.61
C ASN A 385 14.88 -6.38 -3.48
N GLU A 386 15.41 -5.94 -2.35
CA GLU A 386 15.72 -4.52 -2.08
C GLU A 386 16.92 -4.04 -2.90
N GLY A 387 17.93 -4.90 -3.10
CA GLY A 387 19.09 -4.57 -3.92
C GLY A 387 18.73 -4.31 -5.39
N ASN A 388 17.87 -5.14 -5.98
CA ASN A 388 17.34 -4.88 -7.33
C ASN A 388 16.36 -3.69 -7.35
N GLY A 389 15.51 -3.52 -6.34
CA GLY A 389 14.67 -2.32 -6.22
C GLY A 389 15.50 -1.03 -6.26
N ASP A 390 16.55 -0.96 -5.44
CA ASP A 390 17.48 0.18 -5.45
C ASP A 390 18.31 0.26 -6.73
N PHE A 391 18.67 -0.86 -7.36
CA PHE A 391 19.33 -0.84 -8.67
C PHE A 391 18.43 -0.14 -9.69
N PHE A 392 17.18 -0.59 -9.84
CA PHE A 392 16.24 -0.04 -10.82
C PHE A 392 15.78 1.38 -10.49
N SER A 393 15.88 1.83 -9.24
CA SER A 393 15.69 3.26 -8.90
C SER A 393 16.60 4.18 -9.75
N GLY A 394 17.77 3.71 -10.17
CA GLY A 394 18.69 4.42 -11.05
C GLY A 394 18.35 4.40 -12.55
N ALA A 395 17.21 3.83 -12.96
CA ALA A 395 16.85 3.70 -14.37
C ALA A 395 16.68 5.05 -15.08
N VAL A 396 17.27 5.15 -16.28
CA VAL A 396 17.18 6.33 -17.15
C VAL A 396 16.30 6.01 -18.34
N ILE A 397 15.11 6.62 -18.35
CA ILE A 397 14.16 6.56 -19.47
C ILE A 397 14.05 7.96 -20.09
N PRO A 398 14.59 8.17 -21.31
CA PRO A 398 14.48 9.43 -22.02
C PRO A 398 13.02 9.89 -22.21
N GLY A 399 12.80 11.21 -22.31
CA GLY A 399 11.46 11.80 -22.43
C GLY A 399 10.65 11.29 -23.63
N THR A 400 11.31 10.99 -24.74
CA THR A 400 10.72 10.50 -25.98
C THR A 400 10.70 8.97 -26.10
N SER A 401 11.52 8.26 -25.33
CA SER A 401 11.64 6.80 -25.41
C SER A 401 10.61 6.07 -24.54
N ARG A 402 10.24 4.86 -24.95
CA ARG A 402 9.48 3.87 -24.16
C ARG A 402 10.36 2.72 -23.65
N GLN A 403 11.66 2.93 -23.62
CA GLN A 403 12.64 1.91 -23.22
C GLN A 403 13.61 2.47 -22.17
N VAL A 404 14.07 1.59 -21.27
CA VAL A 404 15.15 1.87 -20.34
C VAL A 404 16.45 1.94 -21.13
N LYS A 405 17.14 3.09 -21.12
CA LYS A 405 18.40 3.27 -21.85
C LYS A 405 19.59 2.67 -21.10
N ARG A 406 19.60 2.84 -19.78
CA ARG A 406 20.62 2.35 -18.85
C ARG A 406 20.13 2.50 -17.42
N VAL A 407 20.84 1.87 -16.49
CA VAL A 407 20.68 2.06 -15.05
C VAL A 407 21.93 2.73 -14.50
N GLN A 408 21.77 3.88 -13.84
CA GLN A 408 22.86 4.61 -13.18
C GLN A 408 22.98 4.16 -11.72
N PRO A 409 24.10 4.47 -11.03
CA PRO A 409 24.19 4.24 -9.60
C PRO A 409 23.03 4.90 -8.84
N SER A 410 22.52 4.24 -7.80
CA SER A 410 21.48 4.83 -6.96
C SER A 410 22.08 5.91 -6.07
N TRP A 411 21.61 7.15 -6.23
CA TRP A 411 22.02 8.26 -5.38
C TRP A 411 21.62 8.07 -3.90
N TRP A 412 20.67 7.17 -3.61
CA TRP A 412 20.32 6.80 -2.23
C TRP A 412 21.38 5.96 -1.54
N ARG A 413 22.21 5.24 -2.30
CA ARG A 413 23.04 4.16 -1.78
C ARG A 413 24.53 4.33 -2.03
N ILE A 414 24.92 4.95 -3.15
CA ILE A 414 26.32 5.01 -3.57
C ILE A 414 27.26 5.55 -2.49
N HIS A 415 26.92 6.64 -1.82
CA HIS A 415 27.77 7.22 -0.77
C HIS A 415 27.95 6.27 0.41
N ARG A 416 26.85 5.70 0.92
CA ARG A 416 26.91 4.77 2.06
C ARG A 416 27.67 3.50 1.70
N ALA A 417 27.47 2.96 0.50
CA ALA A 417 28.18 1.78 0.04
C ALA A 417 29.69 2.04 -0.11
N LYS A 418 30.08 3.19 -0.69
CA LYS A 418 31.49 3.58 -0.75
C LYS A 418 32.09 3.76 0.64
N ASP A 419 31.38 4.43 1.56
CA ASP A 419 31.84 4.59 2.95
C ASP A 419 32.04 3.22 3.65
N GLN A 420 31.14 2.26 3.41
CA GLN A 420 31.25 0.90 3.97
C GLN A 420 32.51 0.18 3.45
N MET A 421 32.84 0.33 2.17
CA MET A 421 34.00 -0.34 1.58
C MET A 421 35.33 0.39 1.87
N GLU A 422 35.32 1.72 1.90
CA GLU A 422 36.52 2.54 2.12
C GLU A 422 36.91 2.65 3.62
N HIS A 423 35.93 2.58 4.53
CA HIS A 423 36.15 2.83 5.97
C HIS A 423 35.70 1.69 6.88
N GLY A 424 35.09 0.63 6.34
CA GLY A 424 34.62 -0.53 7.11
C GLY A 424 33.39 -0.28 8.01
N LYS A 425 33.05 0.97 8.35
CA LYS A 425 31.93 1.28 9.26
C LYS A 425 30.58 0.86 8.67
N GLY A 426 29.92 -0.09 9.33
CA GLY A 426 28.62 -0.61 8.90
C GLY A 426 28.71 -1.60 7.73
N ARG A 427 29.92 -2.01 7.33
CA ARG A 427 30.14 -3.01 6.28
C ARG A 427 29.46 -4.33 6.64
N LYS A 428 28.90 -5.00 5.63
CA LYS A 428 28.34 -6.35 5.72
C LYS A 428 29.19 -7.26 4.85
N SER A 429 29.67 -8.37 5.41
CA SER A 429 30.33 -9.38 4.58
C SER A 429 29.33 -9.99 3.61
N LEU A 430 29.82 -10.54 2.50
CA LEU A 430 28.96 -11.12 1.48
C LEU A 430 28.15 -12.28 2.05
N GLU A 431 28.79 -13.15 2.84
CA GLU A 431 28.10 -14.24 3.53
C GLU A 431 26.95 -13.73 4.43
N LYS A 432 27.20 -12.69 5.23
CA LYS A 432 26.18 -12.11 6.12
C LYS A 432 25.04 -11.47 5.33
N LEU A 433 25.34 -10.85 4.19
CA LEU A 433 24.34 -10.25 3.30
C LEU A 433 23.42 -11.32 2.72
N LEU A 434 23.98 -12.41 2.19
CA LEU A 434 23.23 -13.45 1.50
C LEU A 434 22.33 -14.26 2.44
N LYS A 435 22.76 -14.46 3.70
CA LYS A 435 22.04 -15.23 4.73
C LYS A 435 21.18 -14.37 5.67
N ALA A 436 21.12 -13.06 5.48
CA ALA A 436 20.41 -12.16 6.40
C ALA A 436 18.92 -12.49 6.47
N SER A 437 18.42 -12.73 7.70
CA SER A 437 16.98 -12.82 7.94
C SER A 437 16.31 -11.46 7.71
N ARG A 438 14.99 -11.48 7.48
CA ARG A 438 14.20 -10.25 7.39
C ARG A 438 14.32 -9.37 8.64
N ALA A 439 14.28 -9.97 9.83
CA ALA A 439 14.44 -9.24 11.09
C ALA A 439 15.81 -8.53 11.17
N THR A 440 16.85 -9.19 10.69
CA THR A 440 18.21 -8.63 10.62
C THR A 440 18.30 -7.50 9.60
N TYR A 441 17.78 -7.71 8.38
CA TYR A 441 17.88 -6.77 7.27
C TYR A 441 17.13 -5.45 7.54
N TYR A 442 15.94 -5.53 8.16
CA TYR A 442 15.11 -4.35 8.49
C TYR A 442 15.34 -3.84 9.92
N ASN A 443 16.44 -4.21 10.58
CA ASN A 443 16.78 -3.65 11.87
C ASN A 443 16.93 -2.12 11.77
N ARG A 444 16.16 -1.36 12.57
CA ARG A 444 16.05 0.11 12.44
C ARG A 444 17.39 0.85 12.59
N SER A 445 18.36 0.33 13.35
CA SER A 445 19.66 0.99 13.55
C SER A 445 20.63 0.77 12.40
N GLN A 446 20.41 -0.26 11.57
CA GLN A 446 21.33 -0.68 10.51
C GLN A 446 20.66 -0.82 9.14
N VAL A 447 19.37 -0.53 9.01
CA VAL A 447 18.61 -0.75 7.77
C VAL A 447 19.26 -0.06 6.56
N SER A 448 19.78 1.17 6.74
CA SER A 448 20.47 1.86 5.66
C SER A 448 21.75 1.15 5.18
N ASP A 449 22.38 0.37 6.05
CA ASP A 449 23.63 -0.33 5.79
C ASP A 449 23.37 -1.61 5.01
N TRP A 450 22.31 -2.33 5.38
CA TRP A 450 21.86 -3.51 4.67
C TRP A 450 21.40 -3.18 3.26
N TYR A 451 20.60 -2.13 3.10
CA TYR A 451 20.18 -1.66 1.78
C TYR A 451 21.36 -1.20 0.91
N ALA A 452 22.33 -0.48 1.47
CA ALA A 452 23.52 -0.07 0.73
C ALA A 452 24.38 -1.27 0.28
N ALA A 453 24.52 -2.28 1.14
CA ALA A 453 25.20 -3.54 0.80
C ALA A 453 24.44 -4.33 -0.28
N GLY A 454 23.12 -4.52 -0.13
CA GLY A 454 22.29 -5.20 -1.12
C GLY A 454 22.32 -4.53 -2.49
N TRP A 455 22.14 -3.20 -2.53
CA TRP A 455 22.26 -2.42 -3.76
C TRP A 455 23.63 -2.56 -4.42
N SER A 456 24.71 -2.37 -3.65
CA SER A 456 26.05 -2.34 -4.22
C SER A 456 26.49 -3.70 -4.73
N PHE A 457 26.09 -4.79 -4.07
CA PHE A 457 26.34 -6.14 -4.56
C PHE A 457 25.60 -6.39 -5.87
N VAL A 458 24.28 -6.11 -5.93
CA VAL A 458 23.49 -6.25 -7.18
C VAL A 458 24.06 -5.38 -8.30
N TYR A 459 24.44 -4.13 -8.01
CA TYR A 459 25.02 -3.23 -8.99
C TYR A 459 26.35 -3.77 -9.54
N PHE A 460 27.24 -4.25 -8.67
CA PHE A 460 28.49 -4.90 -9.05
C PHE A 460 28.24 -6.11 -9.96
N MET A 461 27.35 -7.02 -9.56
CA MET A 461 27.02 -8.23 -10.32
C MET A 461 26.48 -7.92 -11.72
N ARG A 462 25.70 -6.83 -11.87
CA ARG A 462 25.08 -6.46 -13.15
C ARG A 462 25.96 -5.62 -14.07
N THR A 463 26.97 -4.93 -13.54
CA THR A 463 27.66 -3.87 -14.29
C THR A 463 29.18 -4.00 -14.31
N SER A 464 29.76 -4.95 -13.57
CA SER A 464 31.19 -5.22 -13.60
C SER A 464 31.58 -6.02 -14.86
N PRO A 465 32.48 -5.50 -15.72
CA PRO A 465 33.01 -6.26 -16.85
C PRO A 465 33.75 -7.53 -16.41
N LYS A 466 34.31 -7.53 -15.20
CA LYS A 466 35.01 -8.70 -14.65
C LYS A 466 34.02 -9.81 -14.29
N VAL A 467 32.89 -9.47 -13.67
CA VAL A 467 31.81 -10.44 -13.41
C VAL A 467 31.29 -11.00 -14.73
N ALA A 468 31.04 -10.14 -15.73
CA ALA A 468 30.52 -10.57 -17.03
C ALA A 468 31.44 -11.56 -17.77
N LYS A 469 32.75 -11.54 -17.51
CA LYS A 469 33.74 -12.43 -18.14
C LYS A 469 34.14 -13.63 -17.27
N HIS A 470 33.78 -13.64 -15.99
CA HIS A 470 34.22 -14.68 -15.06
C HIS A 470 33.24 -15.85 -15.08
N SER A 471 33.71 -17.03 -15.46
CA SER A 471 32.88 -18.24 -15.69
C SER A 471 31.97 -18.60 -14.52
N GLN A 472 32.44 -18.45 -13.28
CA GLN A 472 31.66 -18.78 -12.09
C GLN A 472 30.79 -17.63 -11.55
N TRP A 473 31.01 -16.39 -11.99
CA TRP A 473 30.29 -15.22 -11.44
C TRP A 473 29.27 -14.67 -12.42
N SER A 474 29.52 -14.83 -13.72
CA SER A 474 28.57 -14.49 -14.77
C SER A 474 27.29 -15.31 -14.58
N GLY A 475 26.14 -14.64 -14.53
CA GLY A 475 24.85 -15.31 -14.42
C GLY A 475 24.42 -15.73 -13.01
N LEU A 476 25.20 -15.45 -11.95
CA LEU A 476 24.80 -15.85 -10.58
C LEU A 476 23.44 -15.29 -10.15
N LEU A 477 23.11 -14.05 -10.52
CA LEU A 477 21.80 -13.47 -10.23
C LEU A 477 20.66 -14.21 -10.95
N ASP A 478 20.92 -14.68 -12.18
CA ASP A 478 19.97 -15.39 -13.00
C ASP A 478 19.80 -16.82 -12.47
N LYS A 479 20.90 -17.51 -12.13
CA LYS A 479 20.90 -18.83 -11.47
C LYS A 479 20.09 -18.79 -10.17
N TYR A 480 20.31 -17.79 -9.33
CA TYR A 480 19.52 -17.61 -8.10
C TYR A 480 18.03 -17.42 -8.38
N PHE A 481 17.69 -16.56 -9.35
CA PHE A 481 16.30 -16.25 -9.68
C PHE A 481 15.57 -17.47 -10.26
N GLU A 482 16.18 -18.16 -11.22
CA GLU A 482 15.63 -19.35 -11.86
C GLU A 482 15.49 -20.51 -10.87
N GLU A 483 16.48 -20.71 -10.00
CA GLU A 483 16.38 -21.74 -8.96
C GLU A 483 15.27 -21.41 -7.94
N LEU A 484 15.19 -20.16 -7.47
CA LEU A 484 14.12 -19.75 -6.56
C LEU A 484 12.73 -20.00 -7.16
N LYS A 485 12.57 -19.65 -8.44
CA LYS A 485 11.33 -19.79 -9.18
C LYS A 485 10.95 -21.26 -9.36
N THR A 486 11.90 -22.08 -9.80
CA THR A 486 11.72 -23.52 -10.04
C THR A 486 11.43 -24.25 -8.74
N ALA A 487 12.29 -24.08 -7.72
CA ALA A 487 12.14 -24.73 -6.43
C ALA A 487 10.84 -24.32 -5.71
N TYR A 488 10.36 -23.09 -5.91
CA TYR A 488 9.07 -22.67 -5.37
C TYR A 488 7.90 -23.33 -6.11
N GLY A 489 7.95 -23.39 -7.44
CA GLY A 489 6.96 -24.09 -8.26
C GLY A 489 6.82 -25.56 -7.85
N GLU A 490 7.93 -26.28 -7.78
CA GLU A 490 7.94 -27.68 -7.32
C GLU A 490 7.37 -27.83 -5.91
N ALA A 491 7.83 -26.99 -4.97
CA ALA A 491 7.43 -27.09 -3.58
C ALA A 491 5.95 -26.75 -3.35
N ILE A 492 5.33 -25.94 -4.21
CA ILE A 492 3.92 -25.60 -4.09
C ILE A 492 3.00 -26.63 -4.75
N GLU A 493 3.41 -27.23 -5.87
CA GLU A 493 2.66 -28.33 -6.50
C GLU A 493 2.50 -29.51 -5.53
N LEU A 494 3.56 -29.85 -4.77
CA LEU A 494 3.50 -30.86 -3.71
C LEU A 494 2.58 -30.50 -2.52
N ARG A 495 2.08 -29.26 -2.47
CA ARG A 495 1.23 -28.72 -1.40
C ARG A 495 -0.15 -28.28 -1.90
N GLY A 496 -0.59 -28.78 -3.06
CA GLY A 496 -1.90 -28.47 -3.63
C GLY A 496 -1.91 -27.32 -4.66
N GLY A 497 -0.74 -26.92 -5.16
CA GLY A 497 -0.62 -25.97 -6.28
C GLY A 497 -1.28 -24.63 -5.99
N GLY A 498 -2.22 -24.22 -6.85
CA GLY A 498 -2.94 -22.94 -6.73
C GLY A 498 -3.73 -22.80 -5.42
N ASP A 499 -4.29 -23.91 -4.95
CA ASP A 499 -5.19 -23.99 -3.78
C ASP A 499 -4.43 -24.15 -2.46
N ALA A 500 -3.10 -24.18 -2.50
CA ALA A 500 -2.27 -24.25 -1.32
C ALA A 500 -2.56 -23.10 -0.34
N SER A 501 -2.60 -23.43 0.95
CA SER A 501 -2.82 -22.45 2.01
C SER A 501 -1.68 -21.42 2.07
N LEU A 502 -1.92 -20.27 2.70
CA LEU A 502 -0.90 -19.26 2.93
C LEU A 502 0.26 -19.82 3.79
N GLY A 503 -0.04 -20.73 4.72
CA GLY A 503 0.98 -21.42 5.51
C GLY A 503 1.89 -22.29 4.63
N ASP A 504 1.30 -23.07 3.74
CA ASP A 504 2.02 -23.90 2.77
C ASP A 504 2.88 -23.06 1.83
N LYS A 505 2.34 -21.95 1.33
CA LYS A 505 3.08 -20.98 0.49
C LYS A 505 4.29 -20.41 1.23
N GLN A 506 4.17 -20.11 2.52
CA GLN A 506 5.29 -19.61 3.33
C GLN A 506 6.36 -20.67 3.56
N MET A 507 5.97 -21.93 3.79
CA MET A 507 6.91 -23.05 3.92
C MET A 507 7.65 -23.32 2.61
N ALA A 508 6.92 -23.42 1.50
CA ALA A 508 7.48 -23.58 0.16
C ALA A 508 8.45 -22.43 -0.17
N GLN A 509 8.08 -21.18 0.13
CA GLN A 509 8.94 -20.02 -0.03
C GLN A 509 10.25 -20.16 0.77
N ALA A 510 10.19 -20.61 2.02
CA ALA A 510 11.39 -20.77 2.85
C ALA A 510 12.33 -21.85 2.29
N GLN A 511 11.77 -22.98 1.83
CA GLN A 511 12.52 -24.07 1.20
C GLN A 511 13.17 -23.62 -0.12
N ALA A 512 12.40 -22.97 -1.00
CA ALA A 512 12.88 -22.47 -2.29
C ALA A 512 14.00 -21.44 -2.13
N LYS A 513 13.86 -20.53 -1.15
CA LYS A 513 14.91 -19.58 -0.78
C LYS A 513 16.22 -20.28 -0.43
N LYS A 514 16.16 -21.27 0.46
CA LYS A 514 17.35 -22.03 0.88
C LYS A 514 18.04 -22.67 -0.32
N LYS A 515 17.29 -23.43 -1.14
CA LYS A 515 17.78 -24.08 -2.37
C LYS A 515 18.43 -23.08 -3.33
N ALA A 516 17.78 -21.93 -3.56
CA ALA A 516 18.30 -20.90 -4.46
C ALA A 516 19.66 -20.33 -4.03
N ILE A 517 19.89 -20.14 -2.73
CA ILE A 517 21.20 -19.70 -2.23
C ILE A 517 22.24 -20.81 -2.35
N GLU A 518 21.88 -22.05 -2.00
CA GLU A 518 22.78 -23.20 -2.11
C GLU A 518 23.24 -23.41 -3.55
N ALA A 519 22.30 -23.45 -4.51
CA ALA A 519 22.60 -23.60 -5.93
C ALA A 519 23.41 -22.42 -6.47
N MET A 520 23.06 -21.17 -6.12
CA MET A 520 23.82 -19.99 -6.56
C MET A 520 25.28 -20.04 -6.09
N LEU A 521 25.54 -20.56 -4.89
CA LEU A 521 26.87 -20.52 -4.28
C LEU A 521 27.73 -21.76 -4.53
N GLU A 522 27.17 -22.79 -5.15
CA GLU A 522 27.90 -24.01 -5.49
C GLU A 522 29.15 -23.71 -6.33
N GLY A 523 30.31 -24.11 -5.80
CA GLY A 523 31.62 -23.91 -6.45
C GLY A 523 32.13 -22.46 -6.45
N VAL A 524 31.41 -21.50 -5.86
CA VAL A 524 31.81 -20.09 -5.86
C VAL A 524 32.81 -19.79 -4.74
N ASP A 525 33.98 -19.27 -5.10
CA ASP A 525 34.90 -18.66 -4.14
C ASP A 525 34.32 -17.32 -3.62
N LEU A 526 33.57 -17.40 -2.52
CA LEU A 526 32.93 -16.27 -1.87
C LEU A 526 33.94 -15.19 -1.41
N PRO A 527 35.05 -15.52 -0.73
CA PRO A 527 36.09 -14.55 -0.40
C PRO A 527 36.64 -13.79 -1.62
N ALA A 528 36.92 -14.48 -2.73
CA ALA A 528 37.40 -13.83 -3.95
C ALA A 528 36.35 -12.90 -4.56
N LEU A 529 35.09 -13.32 -4.58
CA LEU A 529 33.97 -12.52 -5.06
C LEU A 529 33.75 -11.27 -4.20
N GLU A 530 33.79 -11.40 -2.87
CA GLU A 530 33.67 -10.29 -1.93
C GLU A 530 34.81 -9.26 -2.12
N LYS A 531 36.05 -9.74 -2.23
CA LYS A 531 37.21 -8.88 -2.46
C LYS A 531 37.10 -8.09 -3.77
N GLU A 532 36.58 -8.71 -4.82
CA GLU A 532 36.37 -8.03 -6.09
C GLU A 532 35.21 -7.03 -6.03
N TRP A 533 34.12 -7.38 -5.34
CA TRP A 533 33.00 -6.49 -5.09
C TRP A 533 33.46 -5.21 -4.37
N GLU A 534 34.25 -5.34 -3.30
CA GLU A 534 34.83 -4.20 -2.58
C GLU A 534 35.65 -3.29 -3.50
N ARG A 535 36.60 -3.89 -4.24
CA ARG A 535 37.47 -3.17 -5.17
C ARG A 535 36.66 -2.40 -6.22
N TYR A 536 35.61 -3.03 -6.75
CA TYR A 536 34.75 -2.42 -7.74
C TYR A 536 34.02 -1.19 -7.16
N ILE A 537 33.42 -1.30 -5.98
CA ILE A 537 32.64 -0.20 -5.37
C ILE A 537 33.52 0.98 -4.96
N ILE A 538 34.72 0.72 -4.45
CA ILE A 538 35.71 1.77 -4.14
C ILE A 538 36.07 2.55 -5.41
N LYS A 539 36.26 1.86 -6.55
CA LYS A 539 36.59 2.50 -7.84
C LYS A 539 35.38 3.05 -8.61
N LEU A 540 34.15 2.67 -8.23
CA LEU A 540 32.94 3.09 -8.91
C LEU A 540 32.85 4.63 -8.95
N ARG A 541 32.72 5.18 -10.17
CA ARG A 541 32.53 6.61 -10.38
C ARG A 541 31.25 7.07 -9.67
N ASP A 542 31.40 8.02 -8.76
CA ASP A 542 30.28 8.71 -8.12
C ASP A 542 29.81 9.87 -9.00
N PRO A 543 28.56 9.86 -9.51
CA PRO A 543 28.03 10.98 -10.28
C PRO A 543 27.75 12.22 -9.41
N TRP A 544 27.72 12.08 -8.08
CA TRP A 544 27.34 13.14 -7.14
C TRP A 544 28.31 13.25 -5.94
N PRO A 545 29.63 13.44 -6.17
CA PRO A 545 30.61 13.47 -5.07
C PRO A 545 30.35 14.63 -4.11
N HIS A 546 29.79 15.74 -4.59
CA HIS A 546 29.43 16.91 -3.77
C HIS A 546 28.30 16.64 -2.76
N LEU A 547 27.53 15.56 -2.93
CA LEU A 547 26.48 15.16 -1.99
C LEU A 547 26.99 14.18 -0.92
N ARG A 548 28.17 13.58 -1.13
CA ARG A 548 28.81 12.70 -0.14
C ARG A 548 29.26 13.57 1.04
N LYS A 549 28.80 13.25 2.24
CA LYS A 549 29.29 13.93 3.45
C LYS A 549 30.79 13.70 3.56
N LYS A 550 31.56 14.78 3.72
CA LYS A 550 32.97 14.65 4.10
C LYS A 550 33.02 13.99 5.47
N THR A 551 33.49 12.75 5.54
CA THR A 551 33.91 12.16 6.80
C THR A 551 35.13 12.97 7.25
N GLY A 552 34.98 13.75 8.33
CA GLY A 552 36.14 14.36 8.97
C GLY A 552 37.08 13.23 9.35
N ARG A 553 38.28 13.24 8.77
CA ARG A 553 39.40 12.45 9.30
C ARG A 553 39.91 13.16 10.53
#